data_AF-A0A524GXI2-F1
#
_entry.id   AF-A0A524GXI2-F1
#
_cell.length_a   1.000
_cell.length_b   1.000
_cell.length_c   1.000
_cell.angle_alpha   90.00
_cell.angle_beta   90.00
_cell.angle_gamma   90.00
#
_symmetry.space_group_name_H-M   'P 1'
#
loop_
_entity.id
_entity.type
_entity.pdbx_description
1 polymer ?
#
loop_
_entity_poly.entity_id
_entity_poly.type
_entity_poly.pdbx_seq_one_letter_code
_entity_poly.pdbx_strand_id
1 'polypeptide(L)'
;HEMFSLVDGCTMSAKKDGMANIGGFLALNDPELARKARNLLILTEGFPTYGGLAGYDMDAIAVGLEEVLDEDYLRYRIRSTAYLAEKAEAAGVPTVRPPGGHAVYLDAKALLTHIPASQYPAQALAVELYRVGGVRGVEIGSVMFGVRHKDGTETPSAMELVRLAIPRRTYTQSHVDYVGEVIREVAGQRKKIRGLRIVEQAPWLRHFTARFAAV
;
A
#
# COMPACT_ATOMS: atom_id res chain seq x y z
N HIS A 1 -12.90 -10.77 -19.26
CA HIS A 1 -12.39 -11.84 -20.14
C HIS A 1 -11.15 -11.42 -20.94
N GLU A 2 -11.12 -10.23 -21.55
CA GLU A 2 -10.01 -9.83 -22.45
C GLU A 2 -8.63 -9.74 -21.77
N MET A 3 -8.53 -9.23 -20.54
CA MET A 3 -7.23 -9.07 -19.88
C MET A 3 -6.48 -10.40 -19.68
N PHE A 4 -7.16 -11.43 -19.19
CA PHE A 4 -6.52 -12.73 -18.93
C PHE A 4 -6.32 -13.57 -20.20
N SER A 5 -7.00 -13.26 -21.31
CA SER A 5 -6.69 -13.88 -22.60
C SER A 5 -5.38 -13.40 -23.22
N LEU A 6 -4.77 -12.33 -22.70
CA LEU A 6 -3.52 -11.76 -23.20
C LEU A 6 -2.28 -12.26 -22.42
N VAL A 7 -2.44 -13.20 -21.49
CA VAL A 7 -1.36 -13.70 -20.64
C VAL A 7 -1.36 -15.22 -20.55
N ASP A 8 -0.19 -15.80 -20.28
CA ASP A 8 -0.01 -17.26 -20.11
C ASP A 8 -0.38 -17.77 -18.70
N GLY A 9 -0.69 -16.85 -17.78
CA GLY A 9 -1.04 -17.14 -16.41
C GLY A 9 -1.00 -15.90 -15.51
N CYS A 10 -1.26 -16.09 -14.22
CA CYS A 10 -1.18 -15.03 -13.23
C CYS A 10 -0.85 -15.55 -11.83
N THR A 11 -0.18 -14.70 -11.05
CA THR A 11 -0.18 -14.81 -9.59
C THR A 11 -1.23 -13.87 -9.03
N MET A 12 -2.10 -14.39 -8.15
CA MET A 12 -3.20 -13.62 -7.57
C MET A 12 -3.08 -13.63 -6.05
N SER A 13 -3.14 -12.45 -5.44
CA SER A 13 -3.31 -12.33 -4.00
C SER A 13 -4.76 -11.99 -3.69
N ALA A 14 -5.50 -12.99 -3.21
CA ALA A 14 -6.92 -12.86 -2.90
C ALA A 14 -7.20 -11.88 -1.74
N LYS A 15 -6.15 -11.54 -0.98
CA LYS A 15 -6.13 -10.45 0.02
C LYS A 15 -6.46 -9.05 -0.53
N LYS A 16 -6.61 -8.91 -1.86
CA LYS A 16 -6.92 -7.65 -2.53
C LYS A 16 -8.29 -7.76 -3.18
N ASP A 17 -8.35 -7.96 -4.50
CA ASP A 17 -9.61 -8.05 -5.25
C ASP A 17 -10.24 -9.46 -5.19
N GLY A 18 -9.66 -10.40 -4.45
CA GLY A 18 -10.38 -11.60 -4.03
C GLY A 18 -11.24 -11.40 -2.78
N MET A 19 -11.30 -10.17 -2.24
CA MET A 19 -12.08 -9.76 -1.06
C MET A 19 -11.90 -10.61 0.21
N ALA A 20 -10.84 -11.42 0.27
CA ALA A 20 -10.56 -12.31 1.38
C ALA A 20 -9.52 -11.72 2.35
N ASN A 21 -9.45 -12.23 3.57
CA ASN A 21 -8.45 -11.80 4.56
C ASN A 21 -7.08 -12.47 4.35
N ILE A 22 -7.06 -13.65 3.72
CA ILE A 22 -5.88 -14.45 3.43
C ILE A 22 -5.98 -15.08 2.03
N GLY A 23 -4.88 -15.68 1.58
CA GLY A 23 -4.84 -16.54 0.40
C GLY A 23 -4.52 -15.88 -0.93
N GLY A 24 -4.37 -16.75 -1.91
CA GLY A 24 -3.90 -16.46 -3.25
C GLY A 24 -3.77 -17.76 -4.05
N PHE A 25 -3.52 -17.62 -5.34
CA PHE A 25 -3.40 -18.76 -6.24
C PHE A 25 -2.50 -18.42 -7.44
N LEU A 26 -2.06 -19.47 -8.11
CA LEU A 26 -1.34 -19.44 -9.37
C LEU A 26 -2.23 -20.09 -10.44
N ALA A 27 -2.53 -19.34 -11.51
CA ALA A 27 -3.21 -19.85 -12.69
C ALA A 27 -2.23 -19.87 -13.87
N LEU A 28 -2.23 -20.94 -14.66
CA LEU A 28 -1.30 -21.16 -15.75
C LEU A 28 -2.01 -21.89 -16.90
N ASN A 29 -1.70 -21.49 -18.14
CA ASN A 29 -2.15 -22.18 -19.35
C ASN A 29 -1.26 -23.39 -19.70
N ASP A 30 0.05 -23.33 -19.38
CA ASP A 30 1.01 -24.40 -19.67
C ASP A 30 0.85 -25.57 -18.68
N PRO A 31 0.45 -26.77 -19.14
CA PRO A 31 0.26 -27.93 -18.27
C PRO A 31 1.55 -28.47 -17.65
N GLU A 32 2.70 -28.36 -18.33
CA GLU A 32 3.99 -28.80 -17.80
C GLU A 32 4.49 -27.86 -16.71
N LEU A 33 4.30 -26.55 -16.89
CA LEU A 33 4.61 -25.58 -15.85
C LEU A 33 3.69 -25.76 -14.64
N ALA A 34 2.39 -25.99 -14.88
CA ALA A 34 1.43 -26.28 -13.81
C ALA A 34 1.79 -27.54 -13.02
N ARG A 35 2.29 -28.59 -13.69
CA ARG A 35 2.77 -29.81 -13.04
C ARG A 35 3.99 -29.54 -12.15
N LYS A 36 4.98 -28.78 -12.64
CA LYS A 36 6.15 -28.37 -11.85
C LYS A 36 5.75 -27.52 -10.64
N ALA A 37 4.81 -26.59 -10.83
CA ALA A 37 4.30 -25.74 -9.76
C ALA A 37 3.58 -26.57 -8.67
N ARG A 38 2.75 -27.55 -9.04
CA ARG A 38 2.11 -28.46 -8.06
C ARG A 38 3.12 -29.25 -7.25
N ASN A 39 4.20 -29.72 -7.88
CA ASN A 39 5.27 -30.42 -7.16
C ASN A 39 5.96 -29.51 -6.14
N LEU A 40 6.23 -28.25 -6.50
CA LEU A 40 6.82 -27.29 -5.57
C LEU A 40 5.85 -26.91 -4.45
N LEU A 41 4.57 -26.70 -4.77
CA LEU A 41 3.52 -26.33 -3.83
C LEU A 41 3.41 -27.33 -2.66
N ILE A 42 3.51 -28.63 -2.96
CA ILE A 42 3.53 -29.70 -1.94
C ILE A 42 4.68 -29.52 -0.95
N LEU A 43 5.83 -29.05 -1.42
CA LEU A 43 7.03 -28.87 -0.60
C LEU A 43 7.01 -27.58 0.23
N THR A 44 6.25 -26.56 -0.19
CA THR A 44 6.33 -25.22 0.40
C THR A 44 5.06 -24.78 1.13
N GLU A 45 3.87 -25.09 0.62
CA GLU A 45 2.60 -24.53 1.13
C GLU A 45 1.60 -25.62 1.56
N GLY A 46 1.46 -26.70 0.78
CA GLY A 46 0.47 -27.76 1.02
C GLY A 46 0.07 -28.54 -0.23
N PHE A 47 -0.89 -29.46 -0.10
CA PHE A 47 -1.36 -30.29 -1.22
C PHE A 47 -2.11 -29.46 -2.29
N PRO A 48 -2.09 -29.82 -3.59
CA PRO A 48 -2.66 -28.99 -4.66
C PRO A 48 -4.15 -28.65 -4.57
N THR A 49 -4.92 -29.37 -3.76
CA THR A 49 -6.35 -29.08 -3.56
C THR A 49 -6.64 -28.08 -2.44
N TYR A 50 -5.63 -27.63 -1.68
CA TYR A 50 -5.81 -26.61 -0.66
C TYR A 50 -4.68 -25.58 -0.55
N GLY A 51 -3.45 -25.93 -0.94
CA GLY A 51 -2.33 -24.98 -1.09
C GLY A 51 -2.06 -24.09 0.14
N GLY A 52 -2.16 -24.66 1.34
CA GLY A 52 -1.97 -23.94 2.61
C GLY A 52 -3.19 -23.17 3.12
N LEU A 53 -4.37 -23.31 2.48
CA LEU A 53 -5.61 -22.64 2.87
C LEU A 53 -6.58 -23.60 3.57
N ALA A 54 -7.33 -23.08 4.54
CA ALA A 54 -8.47 -23.80 5.05
C ALA A 54 -9.60 -23.84 4.00
N GLY A 55 -10.47 -24.85 4.06
CA GLY A 55 -11.58 -24.99 3.12
C GLY A 55 -12.49 -23.76 3.06
N TYR A 56 -12.79 -23.15 4.22
CA TYR A 56 -13.60 -21.94 4.29
C TYR A 56 -12.90 -20.69 3.73
N ASP A 57 -11.55 -20.65 3.74
CA ASP A 57 -10.82 -19.54 3.11
C ASP A 57 -10.94 -19.62 1.59
N MET A 58 -10.86 -20.84 1.02
CA MET A 58 -11.07 -21.05 -0.41
C MET A 58 -12.50 -20.69 -0.84
N ASP A 59 -13.50 -21.04 -0.02
CA ASP A 59 -14.90 -20.68 -0.26
C ASP A 59 -15.09 -19.15 -0.23
N ALA A 60 -14.54 -18.48 0.79
CA ALA A 60 -14.57 -17.02 0.88
C ALA A 60 -13.89 -16.33 -0.30
N ILE A 61 -12.78 -16.89 -0.81
CA ILE A 61 -12.11 -16.38 -2.01
C ILE A 61 -12.99 -16.56 -3.25
N ALA A 62 -13.63 -17.72 -3.41
CA ALA A 62 -14.52 -17.98 -4.55
C ALA A 62 -15.68 -16.97 -4.57
N VAL A 63 -16.35 -16.76 -3.43
CA VAL A 63 -17.41 -15.76 -3.29
C VAL A 63 -16.88 -14.35 -3.56
N GLY A 64 -15.74 -13.98 -2.97
CA GLY A 64 -15.15 -12.66 -3.12
C GLY A 64 -14.74 -12.30 -4.56
N LEU A 65 -14.31 -13.29 -5.34
CA LEU A 65 -13.99 -13.13 -6.77
C LEU A 65 -15.24 -12.89 -7.64
N GLU A 66 -16.41 -13.38 -7.24
CA GLU A 66 -17.67 -13.06 -7.91
C GLU A 66 -18.14 -11.66 -7.50
N GLU A 67 -18.12 -11.36 -6.19
CA GLU A 67 -18.56 -10.07 -5.66
C GLU A 67 -17.75 -8.88 -6.22
N VAL A 68 -16.45 -9.06 -6.50
CA VAL A 68 -15.60 -7.98 -7.00
C VAL A 68 -15.95 -7.57 -8.44
N LEU A 69 -16.66 -8.41 -9.17
CA LEU A 69 -17.08 -8.14 -10.55
C LEU A 69 -18.30 -7.21 -10.62
N ASP A 70 -18.95 -6.95 -9.50
CA ASP A 70 -20.04 -5.97 -9.42
C ASP A 70 -19.51 -4.55 -9.74
N GLU A 71 -20.00 -3.99 -10.84
CA GLU A 71 -19.55 -2.68 -11.33
C GLU A 71 -19.93 -1.52 -10.41
N ASP A 72 -21.06 -1.61 -9.70
CA ASP A 72 -21.49 -0.57 -8.77
C ASP A 72 -20.59 -0.58 -7.53
N TYR A 73 -20.20 -1.76 -7.06
CA TYR A 73 -19.17 -1.90 -6.04
C TYR A 73 -17.84 -1.29 -6.50
N LEU A 74 -17.36 -1.64 -7.71
CA LEU A 74 -16.10 -1.10 -8.24
C LEU A 74 -16.15 0.43 -8.39
N ARG A 75 -17.28 0.96 -8.88
CA ARG A 75 -17.51 2.40 -9.02
C ARG A 75 -17.44 3.09 -7.66
N TYR A 76 -18.13 2.56 -6.65
CA TYR A 76 -18.07 3.08 -5.28
C TYR A 76 -16.64 3.05 -4.70
N ARG A 77 -15.95 1.92 -4.89
CA ARG A 77 -14.59 1.68 -4.39
C ARG A 77 -13.58 2.66 -4.97
N ILE A 78 -13.63 2.90 -6.29
CA ILE A 78 -12.72 3.81 -7.00
C ILE A 78 -13.11 5.27 -6.70
N ARG A 79 -14.41 5.57 -6.59
CA ARG A 79 -14.86 6.93 -6.21
C ARG A 79 -14.34 7.32 -4.83
N SER A 80 -14.30 6.38 -3.88
CA SER A 80 -13.80 6.63 -2.52
C SER A 80 -12.33 7.07 -2.50
N THR A 81 -11.45 6.48 -3.34
CA THR A 81 -10.04 6.92 -3.42
C THR A 81 -9.93 8.27 -4.13
N ALA A 82 -10.70 8.49 -5.20
CA ALA A 82 -10.74 9.78 -5.88
C ALA A 82 -11.21 10.92 -4.95
N TYR A 83 -12.23 10.66 -4.13
CA TYR A 83 -12.76 11.65 -3.17
C TYR A 83 -11.73 12.02 -2.10
N LEU A 84 -10.97 11.05 -1.58
CA LEU A 84 -9.86 11.35 -0.66
C LEU A 84 -8.77 12.21 -1.34
N ALA A 85 -8.46 11.96 -2.60
CA ALA A 85 -7.48 12.75 -3.35
C ALA A 85 -7.97 14.19 -3.56
N GLU A 86 -9.26 14.40 -3.87
CA GLU A 86 -9.88 15.72 -3.95
C GLU A 86 -9.78 16.49 -2.62
N LYS A 87 -9.99 15.81 -1.49
CA LYS A 87 -9.82 16.41 -0.16
C LYS A 87 -8.38 16.83 0.11
N ALA A 88 -7.41 15.98 -0.24
CA ALA A 88 -5.98 16.31 -0.11
C ALA A 88 -5.60 17.51 -1.00
N GLU A 89 -6.09 17.55 -2.24
CA GLU A 89 -5.90 18.66 -3.15
C GLU A 89 -6.50 19.97 -2.63
N ALA A 90 -7.74 19.93 -2.13
CA ALA A 90 -8.39 21.10 -1.53
C ALA A 90 -7.64 21.62 -0.29
N ALA A 91 -6.91 20.74 0.41
CA ALA A 91 -6.01 21.09 1.50
C ALA A 91 -4.63 21.60 1.04
N GLY A 92 -4.38 21.70 -0.27
CA GLY A 92 -3.10 22.12 -0.84
C GLY A 92 -1.98 21.08 -0.68
N VAL A 93 -2.33 19.79 -0.49
CA VAL A 93 -1.36 18.70 -0.37
C VAL A 93 -1.15 18.05 -1.74
N PRO A 94 0.08 18.06 -2.28
CA PRO A 94 0.37 17.41 -3.54
C PRO A 94 0.20 15.88 -3.44
N THR A 95 -0.30 15.27 -4.50
CA THR A 95 -0.51 13.81 -4.59
C THR A 95 -0.01 13.26 -5.93
N VAL A 96 0.24 11.96 -6.00
CA VAL A 96 0.35 11.28 -7.30
C VAL A 96 -1.00 11.34 -8.02
N ARG A 97 -0.98 11.63 -9.32
CA ARG A 97 -2.19 11.82 -10.15
C ARG A 97 -2.13 11.07 -11.48
N PRO A 98 -3.27 10.59 -12.00
CA PRO A 98 -4.58 10.49 -11.33
C PRO A 98 -4.53 9.54 -10.11
N PRO A 99 -5.47 9.65 -9.14
CA PRO A 99 -5.48 8.74 -8.00
C PRO A 99 -5.69 7.31 -8.46
N GLY A 100 -4.96 6.38 -7.84
CA GLY A 100 -5.10 4.96 -8.13
C GLY A 100 -6.41 4.40 -7.57
N GLY A 101 -6.78 3.21 -8.06
CA GLY A 101 -8.00 2.54 -7.60
C GLY A 101 -7.98 2.14 -6.12
N HIS A 102 -6.81 2.03 -5.47
CA HIS A 102 -6.68 1.42 -4.14
C HIS A 102 -6.11 2.29 -3.02
N ALA A 103 -5.52 3.43 -3.37
CA ALA A 103 -4.85 4.29 -2.42
C ALA A 103 -4.67 5.71 -2.97
N VAL A 104 -4.48 6.66 -2.07
CA VAL A 104 -3.96 8.00 -2.37
C VAL A 104 -2.52 8.07 -1.88
N TYR A 105 -1.64 8.66 -2.69
CA TYR A 105 -0.23 8.83 -2.37
C TYR A 105 0.05 10.33 -2.21
N LEU A 106 0.29 10.77 -0.97
CA LEU A 106 0.68 12.15 -0.66
C LEU A 106 2.17 12.33 -0.97
N ASP A 107 2.53 13.38 -1.70
CA ASP A 107 3.94 13.70 -1.99
C ASP A 107 4.53 14.53 -0.85
N ALA A 108 5.25 13.85 0.03
CA ALA A 108 5.86 14.45 1.20
C ALA A 108 7.06 15.34 0.85
N LYS A 109 7.77 15.05 -0.24
CA LYS A 109 8.90 15.89 -0.69
C LYS A 109 8.42 17.24 -1.19
N ALA A 110 7.31 17.26 -1.93
CA ALA A 110 6.69 18.50 -2.37
C ALA A 110 6.04 19.28 -1.20
N LEU A 111 5.45 18.59 -0.22
CA LEU A 111 4.81 19.24 0.94
C LEU A 111 5.82 19.77 1.97
N LEU A 112 6.88 19.01 2.26
CA LEU A 112 7.85 19.25 3.34
C LEU A 112 9.22 19.63 2.76
N THR A 113 9.25 20.68 1.95
CA THR A 113 10.45 21.11 1.21
C THR A 113 11.65 21.48 2.08
N HIS A 114 11.44 21.73 3.38
CA HIS A 114 12.48 22.01 4.37
C HIS A 114 13.12 20.73 4.95
N ILE A 115 12.57 19.55 4.70
CA ILE A 115 13.11 18.26 5.18
C ILE A 115 13.81 17.56 4.00
N PRO A 116 15.15 17.42 4.03
CA PRO A 116 15.86 16.70 2.99
C PRO A 116 15.55 15.20 3.04
N ALA A 117 15.71 14.50 1.91
CA ALA A 117 15.40 13.06 1.81
C ALA A 117 16.18 12.19 2.82
N SER A 118 17.40 12.60 3.20
CA SER A 118 18.20 11.95 4.25
C SER A 118 17.57 12.01 5.65
N GLN A 119 16.52 12.82 5.83
CA GLN A 119 15.73 12.93 7.04
C GLN A 119 14.29 12.39 6.86
N TYR A 120 14.07 11.57 5.83
CA TYR A 120 12.85 10.77 5.61
C TYR A 120 11.53 11.57 5.72
N PRO A 121 11.29 12.56 4.84
CA PRO A 121 10.11 13.42 4.89
C PRO A 121 8.80 12.63 4.81
N ALA A 122 8.74 11.54 4.03
CA ALA A 122 7.56 10.70 3.96
C ALA A 122 7.27 9.96 5.28
N GLN A 123 8.31 9.45 5.96
CA GLN A 123 8.15 8.85 7.28
C GLN A 123 7.71 9.89 8.32
N ALA A 124 8.27 11.11 8.27
CA ALA A 124 7.89 12.20 9.14
C ALA A 124 6.41 12.60 8.95
N LEU A 125 5.95 12.71 7.70
CA LEU A 125 4.55 12.99 7.38
C LEU A 125 3.62 11.87 7.87
N ALA A 126 3.99 10.60 7.66
CA ALA A 126 3.20 9.45 8.12
C ALA A 126 3.05 9.43 9.66
N VAL A 127 4.11 9.78 10.39
CA VAL A 127 4.07 9.93 11.85
C VAL A 127 3.15 11.08 12.26
N GLU A 128 3.21 12.22 11.57
CA GLU A 128 2.40 13.38 11.94
C GLU A 128 0.90 13.16 11.70
N LEU A 129 0.52 12.48 10.61
CA LEU A 129 -0.86 12.04 10.37
C LEU A 129 -1.39 11.18 11.53
N TYR A 130 -0.55 10.29 12.07
CA TYR A 130 -0.91 9.47 13.22
C TYR A 130 -1.00 10.27 14.51
N ARG A 131 -0.06 11.20 14.76
CA ARG A 131 -0.06 12.02 15.99
C ARG A 131 -1.24 12.99 16.05
N VAL A 132 -1.60 13.58 14.92
CA VAL A 132 -2.69 14.58 14.84
C VAL A 132 -4.06 13.90 14.84
N GLY A 133 -4.23 12.82 14.09
CA GLY A 133 -5.56 12.24 13.85
C GLY A 133 -5.67 10.73 14.02
N GLY A 134 -4.65 10.05 14.53
CA GLY A 134 -4.65 8.58 14.61
C GLY A 134 -4.69 7.88 13.26
N VAL A 135 -4.45 8.61 12.15
CA VAL A 135 -4.51 8.07 10.79
C VAL A 135 -3.16 7.45 10.44
N ARG A 136 -3.14 6.13 10.25
CA ARG A 136 -1.91 5.42 9.88
C ARG A 136 -1.76 5.30 8.37
N GLY A 137 -0.86 6.11 7.81
CA GLY A 137 -0.31 5.91 6.47
C GLY A 137 0.90 4.97 6.48
N VAL A 138 1.39 4.63 5.29
CA VAL A 138 2.68 3.93 5.14
C VAL A 138 3.63 4.74 4.27
N GLU A 139 4.88 4.80 4.68
CA GLU A 139 5.94 5.40 3.88
C GLU A 139 6.22 4.54 2.64
N ILE A 140 6.37 5.20 1.49
CA ILE A 140 6.77 4.67 0.21
C ILE A 140 7.84 5.64 -0.33
N GLY A 141 9.02 5.60 0.27
CA GLY A 141 10.09 6.56 0.02
C GLY A 141 11.47 5.98 0.33
N SER A 142 12.40 6.83 0.78
CA SER A 142 13.78 6.42 1.04
C SER A 142 13.89 5.34 2.13
N VAL A 143 13.01 5.29 3.13
CA VAL A 143 13.07 4.21 4.13
C VAL A 143 12.84 2.85 3.46
N MET A 144 11.85 2.76 2.58
CA MET A 144 11.49 1.52 1.87
C MET A 144 12.44 1.18 0.71
N PHE A 145 12.81 2.18 -0.11
CA PHE A 145 13.48 1.97 -1.39
C PHE A 145 14.83 2.68 -1.54
N GLY A 146 15.30 3.39 -0.52
CA GLY A 146 16.64 3.97 -0.51
C GLY A 146 17.71 2.89 -0.61
N VAL A 147 18.74 3.15 -1.43
CA VAL A 147 19.84 2.21 -1.68
C VAL A 147 21.02 2.57 -0.78
N ARG A 148 21.36 1.66 0.13
CA ARG A 148 22.51 1.84 1.03
C ARG A 148 23.81 1.48 0.32
N HIS A 149 24.81 2.34 0.47
CA HIS A 149 26.16 2.13 -0.02
C HIS A 149 27.07 1.57 1.06
N LYS A 150 28.18 0.95 0.65
CA LYS A 150 29.17 0.36 1.58
C LYS A 150 29.87 1.39 2.46
N ASP A 151 29.94 2.64 2.01
CA ASP A 151 30.53 3.77 2.74
C ASP A 151 29.59 4.35 3.81
N GLY A 152 28.39 3.79 3.97
CA GLY A 152 27.39 4.24 4.93
C GLY A 152 26.46 5.33 4.40
N THR A 153 26.69 5.85 3.19
CA THR A 153 25.77 6.78 2.53
C THR A 153 24.55 6.06 1.95
N GLU A 154 23.55 6.84 1.54
CA GLU A 154 22.31 6.33 0.98
C GLU A 154 21.89 7.14 -0.25
N THR A 155 21.59 6.47 -1.36
CA THR A 155 20.88 7.08 -2.46
C THR A 155 19.39 7.10 -2.11
N PRO A 156 18.76 8.28 -2.03
CA PRO A 156 17.34 8.38 -1.70
C PRO A 156 16.47 7.80 -2.82
N SER A 157 15.24 7.43 -2.46
CA SER A 157 14.20 7.08 -3.43
C SER A 157 13.92 8.25 -4.39
N ALA A 158 13.50 7.94 -5.62
CA ALA A 158 13.08 8.96 -6.58
C ALA A 158 11.88 9.78 -6.08
N MET A 159 11.02 9.16 -5.28
CA MET A 159 9.80 9.73 -4.71
C MET A 159 9.77 9.55 -3.18
N GLU A 160 9.15 10.50 -2.47
CA GLU A 160 8.90 10.43 -1.02
C GLU A 160 7.40 10.49 -0.79
N LEU A 161 6.75 9.32 -0.74
CA LEU A 161 5.29 9.24 -0.71
C LEU A 161 4.78 8.69 0.62
N VAL A 162 3.61 9.17 1.05
CA VAL A 162 2.80 8.50 2.07
C VAL A 162 1.59 7.89 1.41
N ARG A 163 1.49 6.56 1.43
CA ARG A 163 0.35 5.82 0.88
C ARG A 163 -0.74 5.68 1.95
N LEU A 164 -1.90 6.25 1.65
CA LEU A 164 -3.16 6.03 2.34
C LEU A 164 -3.93 4.94 1.61
N ALA A 165 -3.68 3.69 1.96
CA ALA A 165 -4.36 2.54 1.39
C ALA A 165 -5.75 2.38 1.99
N ILE A 166 -6.77 2.15 1.15
CA ILE A 166 -8.16 2.02 1.59
C ILE A 166 -8.59 0.55 1.48
N PRO A 167 -8.79 -0.15 2.61
CA PRO A 167 -9.42 -1.46 2.66
C PRO A 167 -10.82 -1.47 2.05
N ARG A 168 -11.18 -2.57 1.42
CA ARG A 168 -12.46 -2.74 0.72
C ARG A 168 -13.58 -2.91 1.73
N ARG A 169 -14.70 -2.20 1.54
CA ARG A 169 -15.94 -2.29 2.35
C ARG A 169 -15.74 -2.10 3.87
N THR A 170 -14.66 -1.47 4.30
CA THR A 170 -14.37 -1.26 5.74
C THR A 170 -14.75 0.15 6.20
N TYR A 171 -14.44 1.16 5.38
CA TYR A 171 -14.62 2.56 5.74
C TYR A 171 -15.78 3.19 4.96
N THR A 172 -16.37 4.21 5.58
CA THR A 172 -17.48 5.00 5.04
C THR A 172 -16.96 6.34 4.51
N GLN A 173 -17.84 7.10 3.84
CA GLN A 173 -17.52 8.47 3.44
C GLN A 173 -17.12 9.37 4.61
N SER A 174 -17.76 9.25 5.78
CA SER A 174 -17.40 10.05 6.97
C SER A 174 -15.98 9.77 7.47
N HIS A 175 -15.49 8.53 7.35
CA HIS A 175 -14.08 8.23 7.64
C HIS A 175 -13.15 8.89 6.63
N VAL A 176 -13.53 8.94 5.34
CA VAL A 176 -12.75 9.65 4.32
C VAL A 176 -12.73 11.16 4.57
N ASP A 177 -13.87 11.74 4.96
CA ASP A 177 -13.96 13.15 5.35
C ASP A 177 -13.04 13.45 6.56
N TYR A 178 -13.07 12.61 7.58
CA TYR A 178 -12.18 12.72 8.75
C TYR A 178 -10.70 12.68 8.35
N VAL A 179 -10.31 11.73 7.49
CA VAL A 179 -8.92 11.66 6.99
C VAL A 179 -8.57 12.94 6.21
N GLY A 180 -9.49 13.47 5.40
CA GLY A 180 -9.29 14.74 4.70
C GLY A 180 -9.06 15.93 5.65
N GLU A 181 -9.80 16.00 6.76
CA GLU A 181 -9.62 17.02 7.79
C GLU A 181 -8.26 16.90 8.49
N VAL A 182 -7.83 15.67 8.80
CA VAL A 182 -6.51 15.40 9.38
C VAL A 182 -5.40 15.82 8.41
N ILE A 183 -5.53 15.51 7.12
CA ILE A 183 -4.57 15.96 6.09
C ILE A 183 -4.47 17.49 6.07
N ARG A 184 -5.62 18.18 6.10
CA ARG A 184 -5.66 19.65 6.12
C ARG A 184 -4.96 20.22 7.35
N GLU A 185 -5.22 19.67 8.53
CA GLU A 185 -4.60 20.11 9.78
C GLU A 185 -3.07 19.94 9.73
N VAL A 186 -2.59 18.75 9.34
CA VAL A 186 -1.17 18.46 9.19
C VAL A 186 -0.51 19.39 8.16
N ALA A 187 -1.17 19.65 7.03
CA ALA A 187 -0.68 20.57 6.00
C ALA A 187 -0.57 22.01 6.50
N GLY A 188 -1.48 22.46 7.37
CA GLY A 188 -1.43 23.76 8.03
C GLY A 188 -0.22 23.90 8.98
N GLN A 189 0.22 22.78 9.57
CA GLN A 189 1.34 22.73 10.51
C GLN A 189 2.67 22.26 9.87
N ARG A 190 2.72 22.08 8.54
CA ARG A 190 3.86 21.48 7.82
C ARG A 190 5.25 22.03 8.18
N LYS A 191 5.36 23.33 8.46
CA LYS A 191 6.62 23.98 8.84
C LYS A 191 7.16 23.56 10.22
N LYS A 192 6.30 23.02 11.09
CA LYS A 192 6.67 22.52 12.42
C LYS A 192 7.12 21.06 12.40
N ILE A 193 6.83 20.34 11.31
CA ILE A 193 7.23 18.93 11.16
C ILE A 193 8.74 18.87 11.07
N ARG A 194 9.34 17.99 11.88
CA ARG A 194 10.78 17.72 11.90
C ARG A 194 11.08 16.46 11.11
N GLY A 195 12.25 16.45 10.48
CA GLY A 195 12.81 15.24 9.90
C GLY A 195 13.12 14.18 10.95
N LEU A 196 13.35 12.96 10.48
CA LEU A 196 13.66 11.81 11.31
C LEU A 196 15.05 11.26 10.98
N ARG A 197 15.66 10.57 11.94
CA ARG A 197 16.85 9.73 11.72
C ARG A 197 16.57 8.32 12.22
N ILE A 198 17.09 7.33 11.50
CA ILE A 198 17.05 5.93 11.93
C ILE A 198 17.97 5.75 13.14
N VAL A 199 17.48 5.12 14.20
CA VAL A 199 18.28 4.77 15.39
C VAL A 199 18.53 3.26 15.49
N GLU A 200 17.68 2.46 14.85
CA GLU A 200 17.78 1.00 14.80
C GLU A 200 17.15 0.53 13.48
N GLN A 201 17.77 -0.44 12.80
CA GLN A 201 17.23 -1.00 11.55
C GLN A 201 17.69 -2.44 11.31
N ALA A 202 16.81 -3.25 10.73
CA ALA A 202 17.14 -4.58 10.24
C ALA A 202 18.01 -4.52 8.96
N PRO A 203 18.80 -5.58 8.66
CA PRO A 203 19.61 -5.64 7.44
C PRO A 203 18.76 -5.75 6.16
N TRP A 204 17.56 -6.32 6.26
CA TRP A 204 16.66 -6.54 5.15
C TRP A 204 15.29 -5.94 5.47
N LEU A 205 14.63 -5.36 4.47
CA LEU A 205 13.27 -4.82 4.58
C LEU A 205 13.07 -3.90 5.81
N ARG A 206 14.04 -3.01 6.04
CA ARG A 206 14.10 -2.15 7.25
C ARG A 206 12.82 -1.36 7.53
N HIS A 207 12.04 -1.01 6.50
CA HIS A 207 10.80 -0.25 6.63
C HIS A 207 9.74 -0.95 7.49
N PHE A 208 9.85 -2.26 7.74
CA PHE A 208 8.95 -2.96 8.67
C PHE A 208 9.29 -2.74 10.14
N THR A 209 10.56 -2.57 10.49
CA THR A 209 11.03 -2.69 11.89
C THR A 209 11.96 -1.56 12.34
N ALA A 210 12.34 -0.65 11.44
CA ALA A 210 13.21 0.47 11.77
C ALA A 210 12.58 1.35 12.87
N ARG A 211 13.44 1.82 13.79
CA ARG A 211 13.08 2.80 14.81
C ARG A 211 13.69 4.14 14.46
N PHE A 212 12.98 5.21 14.81
CA PHE A 212 13.35 6.57 14.47
C PHE A 212 13.40 7.48 15.69
N ALA A 213 14.20 8.53 15.60
CA ALA A 213 14.15 9.68 16.49
C ALA A 213 14.04 10.97 15.65
N ALA A 214 13.50 12.03 16.24
CA ALA A 214 13.54 13.35 15.62
C ALA A 214 14.99 13.81 15.45
N VAL A 215 15.27 14.48 14.32
CA VAL A 215 16.51 15.23 14.09
C VAL A 215 16.42 16.55 14.83
#